data_AF-A0A5C7JI45-F1
#
_entry.id   AF-A0A5C7JI45-F1
#
_cell.length_a   1.000
_cell.length_b   1.000
_cell.length_c   1.000
_cell.angle_alpha   90.00
_cell.angle_beta   90.00
_cell.angle_gamma   90.00
#
_symmetry.space_group_name_H-M   'P 1'
#
loop_
_entity.id
_entity.type
_entity.pdbx_description
1 polymer ?
#
loop_
_entity_poly.entity_id
_entity_poly.type
_entity_poly.pdbx_seq_one_letter_code
_entity_poly.pdbx_strand_id
1 'polypeptide(L)'
;MNKQHFYVYCVSVDDIIVYIGKGTKSRYKHPTSGRSSVLEFNRMYFSNESSKIKTEVFQWFFTDKEAIEAETKFIDLFKPIYNQIDVERKSINVH
;
A
#
# COMPACT_ATOMS: atom_id res chain seq x y z
N MET A 1 -13.79 -0.45 24.96
CA MET A 1 -12.51 -0.92 24.36
C MET A 1 -12.29 -0.15 23.06
N ASN A 2 -11.30 0.74 22.99
CA ASN A 2 -10.93 1.41 21.74
C ASN A 2 -10.29 0.36 20.82
N LYS A 3 -10.97 0.01 19.72
CA LYS A 3 -10.41 -0.91 18.73
C LYS A 3 -9.32 -0.15 17.95
N GLN A 4 -8.19 -0.79 17.69
CA GLN A 4 -7.20 -0.27 16.76
C GLN A 4 -7.84 -0.27 15.36
N HIS A 5 -8.05 0.92 14.80
CA HIS A 5 -8.77 1.08 13.53
C HIS A 5 -7.84 1.28 12.34
N PHE A 6 -6.62 1.73 12.60
CA PHE A 6 -5.63 2.09 11.60
C PHE A 6 -4.52 1.06 11.58
N TYR A 7 -3.96 0.82 10.41
CA TYR A 7 -2.82 -0.07 10.25
C TYR A 7 -1.95 0.38 9.10
N VAL A 8 -0.69 -0.01 9.14
CA VAL A 8 0.20 0.01 7.99
C VAL A 8 0.35 -1.42 7.47
N TYR A 9 0.22 -1.58 6.16
CA TYR A 9 0.38 -2.85 5.47
C TYR A 9 1.44 -2.72 4.37
N CYS A 10 2.13 -3.82 4.09
CA CYS A 10 2.96 -3.93 2.91
C CYS A 10 2.27 -4.80 1.87
N VAL A 11 2.69 -4.62 0.63
CA VAL A 11 2.33 -5.48 -0.49
C VAL A 11 3.61 -5.92 -1.16
N SER A 12 3.74 -7.23 -1.32
CA SER A 12 4.87 -7.86 -2.00
C SER A 12 4.43 -8.50 -3.30
N VAL A 13 5.30 -8.46 -4.30
CA VAL A 13 5.18 -9.20 -5.57
C VAL A 13 6.42 -10.06 -5.69
N ASP A 14 6.23 -11.38 -5.85
CA ASP A 14 7.33 -12.34 -5.90
C ASP A 14 8.34 -12.13 -4.74
N ASP A 15 7.79 -11.95 -3.53
CA ASP A 15 8.50 -11.73 -2.25
C ASP A 15 9.31 -10.44 -2.14
N ILE A 16 9.18 -9.51 -3.10
CA ILE A 16 9.77 -8.17 -3.04
C ILE A 16 8.70 -7.17 -2.58
N ILE A 17 8.98 -6.40 -1.53
CA ILE A 17 8.07 -5.32 -1.08
C ILE A 17 8.04 -4.23 -2.16
N VAL A 18 6.88 -4.08 -2.81
CA VAL A 18 6.69 -3.12 -3.90
C VAL A 18 5.84 -1.92 -3.48
N TYR A 19 5.05 -2.05 -2.41
CA TYR A 19 4.20 -0.98 -1.92
C TYR A 19 4.02 -1.05 -0.40
N ILE A 20 3.92 0.11 0.23
CA ILE A 20 3.52 0.27 1.62
C ILE A 20 2.43 1.31 1.67
N GLY A 21 1.37 1.03 2.43
CA GLY A 21 0.26 1.94 2.59
C GLY A 21 -0.37 1.86 3.97
N LYS A 22 -1.07 2.93 4.37
CA LYS A 22 -1.98 2.89 5.51
C LYS A 22 -3.39 2.52 5.10
N GLY A 23 -4.10 1.89 6.02
CA GLY A 23 -5.46 1.46 5.81
C GLY A 23 -6.31 1.49 7.06
N THR A 24 -7.60 1.42 6.84
CA THR A 24 -8.61 1.03 7.84
C THR A 24 -9.51 -0.01 7.20
N LYS A 25 -10.27 -0.75 8.00
CA LYS A 25 -11.20 -1.80 7.50
C LYS A 25 -10.45 -2.76 6.57
N SER A 26 -10.93 -2.96 5.35
CA SER A 26 -10.42 -3.92 4.36
C SER A 26 -9.53 -3.29 3.27
N ARG A 27 -8.90 -2.14 3.51
CA ARG A 27 -8.03 -1.46 2.52
C ARG A 27 -6.92 -2.36 1.98
N TYR A 28 -6.38 -3.26 2.81
CA TYR A 28 -5.38 -4.26 2.42
C TYR A 28 -5.84 -5.22 1.29
N LYS A 29 -7.14 -5.28 0.98
CA LYS A 29 -7.69 -6.08 -0.13
C LYS A 29 -7.68 -5.35 -1.48
N HIS A 30 -7.40 -4.05 -1.50
CA HIS A 30 -7.40 -3.26 -2.73
C HIS A 30 -6.34 -3.68 -3.77
N PRO A 31 -5.13 -4.14 -3.40
CA PRO A 31 -4.12 -4.58 -4.36
C PRO A 31 -4.57 -5.71 -5.29
N THR A 32 -5.58 -6.50 -4.90
CA THR A 32 -6.07 -7.66 -5.66
C THR A 32 -7.52 -7.50 -6.11
N SER A 33 -8.05 -6.27 -6.20
CA SER A 33 -9.48 -6.04 -6.49
C SER A 33 -9.78 -5.40 -7.85
N GLY A 34 -8.75 -4.99 -8.60
CA GLY A 34 -8.91 -4.22 -9.84
C GLY A 34 -9.42 -2.79 -9.64
N ARG A 35 -9.45 -2.30 -8.39
CA ARG A 35 -9.93 -0.95 -8.01
C ARG A 35 -8.91 -0.19 -7.18
N SER A 36 -7.63 -0.52 -7.34
CA SER A 36 -6.54 0.16 -6.67
C SER A 36 -6.29 1.54 -7.28
N SER A 37 -5.82 2.49 -6.48
CA SER A 37 -5.25 3.74 -7.00
C SER A 37 -3.86 3.54 -7.60
N VAL A 38 -3.16 2.46 -7.22
CA VAL A 38 -1.87 2.04 -7.78
C VAL A 38 -2.14 1.26 -9.06
N LEU A 39 -1.74 1.80 -10.21
CA LEU A 39 -2.07 1.25 -11.53
C LEU A 39 -1.46 -0.13 -11.76
N GLU A 40 -0.30 -0.39 -11.19
CA GLU A 40 0.42 -1.66 -11.27
C GLU A 40 -0.42 -2.83 -10.74
N PHE A 41 -1.13 -2.62 -9.64
CA PHE A 41 -2.02 -3.61 -9.06
C PHE A 41 -3.23 -3.89 -9.95
N ASN A 42 -3.78 -2.86 -10.59
CA ASN A 42 -4.88 -3.06 -11.54
C ASN A 42 -4.41 -3.83 -12.77
N ARG A 43 -3.23 -3.49 -13.31
CA ARG A 43 -2.62 -4.24 -14.43
C ARG A 43 -2.49 -5.72 -14.08
N MET A 44 -1.89 -6.04 -12.92
CA MET A 44 -1.75 -7.43 -12.48
C MET A 44 -3.10 -8.13 -12.29
N TYR A 45 -4.11 -7.44 -11.75
CA TYR A 45 -5.46 -7.97 -11.61
C TYR A 45 -6.07 -8.35 -12.97
N PHE A 46 -6.04 -7.44 -13.93
CA PHE A 46 -6.62 -7.69 -15.26
C PHE A 46 -5.80 -8.65 -16.13
N SER A 47 -4.52 -8.86 -15.81
CA SER A 47 -3.65 -9.85 -16.44
C SER A 47 -3.70 -11.24 -15.77
N ASN A 48 -4.57 -11.47 -14.79
CA ASN A 48 -4.65 -12.70 -14.00
C ASN A 48 -3.37 -13.05 -13.22
N GLU A 49 -2.59 -12.04 -12.83
CA GLU A 49 -1.35 -12.17 -12.06
C GLU A 49 -1.53 -11.85 -10.56
N SER A 50 -2.77 -11.66 -10.10
CA SER A 50 -3.11 -11.36 -8.70
C SER A 50 -2.54 -12.38 -7.70
N SER A 51 -2.31 -13.62 -8.13
CA SER A 51 -1.76 -14.69 -7.29
C SER A 51 -0.31 -14.44 -6.83
N LYS A 52 0.42 -13.56 -7.53
CA LYS A 52 1.78 -13.14 -7.16
C LYS A 52 1.80 -12.08 -6.07
N ILE A 53 0.63 -11.48 -5.77
CA ILE A 53 0.50 -10.38 -4.81
C ILE A 53 0.23 -10.97 -3.42
N LYS A 54 1.07 -10.60 -2.45
CA LYS A 54 0.87 -10.90 -1.03
C LYS A 54 0.69 -9.60 -0.27
N THR A 55 -0.29 -9.54 0.64
CA THR A 55 -0.52 -8.38 1.51
C THR A 55 -0.40 -8.78 2.96
N GLU A 56 0.39 -8.04 3.73
CA GLU A 56 0.62 -8.32 5.16
C GLU A 56 0.47 -7.04 5.97
N VAL A 57 -0.16 -7.14 7.14
CA VAL A 57 -0.24 -6.01 8.08
C VAL A 57 1.02 -6.00 8.94
N PHE A 58 1.78 -4.91 8.86
CA PHE A 58 2.98 -4.71 9.68
C PHE A 58 2.63 -4.31 11.11
N GLN A 59 1.76 -3.32 11.26
CA GLN A 59 1.46 -2.76 12.57
C GLN A 59 0.09 -2.09 12.62
N TRP A 60 -0.56 -2.18 13.78
CA TRP A 60 -1.83 -1.54 14.10
C TRP A 60 -1.63 -0.31 14.98
N PHE A 61 -2.49 0.70 14.80
CA PHE A 61 -2.42 1.99 15.47
C PHE A 61 -3.80 2.43 15.96
N PHE A 62 -3.82 3.27 17.00
CA PHE A 62 -5.05 3.82 17.55
C PHE A 62 -5.48 5.09 16.81
N THR A 63 -4.53 5.89 16.36
CA THR A 63 -4.80 7.15 15.68
C THR A 63 -4.34 7.13 14.22
N ASP A 64 -4.98 7.95 13.40
CA ASP A 64 -4.59 8.11 12.00
C ASP A 64 -3.20 8.73 11.87
N LYS A 65 -2.87 9.67 12.77
CA LYS A 65 -1.57 10.37 12.80
C LYS A 65 -0.41 9.39 13.01
N GLU A 66 -0.52 8.49 14.00
CA GLU A 66 0.50 7.47 14.23
C GLU A 66 0.71 6.57 13.02
N ALA A 67 -0.39 6.16 12.36
CA ALA A 67 -0.32 5.33 11.16
C ALA A 67 0.35 6.06 9.98
N ILE A 68 0.08 7.36 9.79
CA ILE A 68 0.73 8.19 8.77
C ILE A 68 2.23 8.31 9.05
N GLU A 69 2.62 8.61 10.29
CA GLU A 69 4.03 8.74 10.66
C GLU A 69 4.79 7.42 10.46
N ALA A 70 4.15 6.29 10.77
CA ALA A 70 4.71 4.96 10.54
C ALA A 70 4.80 4.60 9.05
N GLU A 71 3.75 4.89 8.27
CA GLU A 71 3.72 4.71 6.81
C GLU A 71 4.91 5.43 6.16
N THR A 72 5.10 6.71 6.47
CA THR A 72 6.23 7.50 5.97
C THR A 72 7.57 6.88 6.32
N LYS A 73 7.77 6.48 7.58
CA LYS A 73 9.03 5.83 8.03
C LYS A 73 9.30 4.53 7.29
N PHE A 74 8.28 3.70 7.08
CA PHE A 74 8.44 2.43 6.39
C PHE A 74 8.68 2.61 4.89
N ILE A 75 7.98 3.55 4.24
CA ILE A 75 8.27 3.91 2.84
C ILE A 75 9.72 4.38 2.72
N ASP A 76 10.20 5.20 3.66
CA ASP A 76 11.59 5.65 3.64
C ASP A 76 12.60 4.55 3.89
N LEU A 77 12.29 3.59 4.75
CA LEU A 77 13.17 2.46 5.06
C LEU A 77 13.27 1.47 3.89
N PHE A 78 12.13 1.07 3.34
CA PHE A 78 12.05 -0.02 2.35
C PHE A 78 12.14 0.47 0.90
N LYS A 79 11.93 1.78 0.67
CA LYS A 79 11.90 2.41 -0.66
C LYS A 79 11.10 1.61 -1.70
N PRO A 80 9.84 1.22 -1.40
CA PRO A 80 9.00 0.43 -2.31
C PRO A 80 8.79 1.13 -3.65
N ILE A 81 9.03 0.41 -4.75
CA ILE A 81 9.06 0.98 -6.09
C ILE A 81 7.72 1.60 -6.52
N TYR A 82 6.57 1.02 -6.15
CA TYR A 82 5.27 1.57 -6.54
C TYR A 82 4.90 2.85 -5.78
N ASN A 83 5.38 3.03 -4.53
CA ASN A 83 5.23 4.32 -3.85
C ASN A 83 6.03 5.42 -4.56
N GLN A 84 7.22 5.11 -5.09
CA GLN A 84 8.05 6.08 -5.82
C GLN A 84 7.38 6.52 -7.13
N ILE A 85 6.91 5.56 -7.92
CA ILE A 85 6.21 5.81 -9.18
C ILE A 85 4.94 6.66 -8.94
N ASP A 86 4.18 6.37 -7.89
CA ASP A 86 2.97 7.14 -7.56
C ASP A 86 3.28 8.60 -7.19
N VAL A 87 4.43 8.87 -6.54
CA VAL A 87 4.88 10.24 -6.27
C VAL A 87 5.23 10.94 -7.59
N GLU A 88 6.03 10.31 -8.45
CA GLU A 88 6.42 10.87 -9.75
C GLU A 88 5.22 11.21 -10.63
N ARG A 89 4.24 10.29 -10.72
CA ARG A 89 2.98 10.52 -11.46
C ARG A 89 2.21 11.72 -10.96
N LYS A 90 2.18 11.93 -9.64
CA LYS A 90 1.49 13.09 -9.06
C LYS A 90 2.25 14.37 -9.35
N SER A 91 3.58 14.35 -9.37
CA SER A 91 4.39 15.51 -9.72
C SER A 91 4.20 15.98 -11.17
N ILE A 92 3.94 15.06 -12.10
CA ILE A 92 3.72 15.38 -13.53
C ILE A 92 2.35 16.04 -13.79
N ASN A 93 1.33 15.75 -12.97
CA ASN A 93 -0.05 16.20 -13.19
C ASN A 93 -0.40 17.55 -12.51
N VAL A 94 0.58 18.34 -12.09
CA VAL A 94 0.38 19.65 -11.41
C VAL A 94 0.66 20.82 -12.36
N HIS A 95 0.42 20.67 -13.66
CA HIS A 95 0.56 21.75 -14.66
C HIS A 95 -0.76 22.00 -15.39
#